data_AF-A0A1Z8UI43-F1
#
_entry.id   AF-A0A1Z8UI43-F1
#
_cell.length_a   1.000
_cell.length_b   1.000
_cell.length_c   1.000
_cell.angle_alpha   90.00
_cell.angle_beta   90.00
_cell.angle_gamma   90.00
#
_symmetry.space_group_name_H-M   'P 1'
#
loop_
_entity.id
_entity.type
_entity.pdbx_description
1 polymer ?
#
loop_
_entity_poly.entity_id
_entity_poly.type
_entity_poly.pdbx_seq_one_letter_code
_entity_poly.pdbx_strand_id
1 'polypeptide(L)' 'MKILLSVITLSLSFLGGCTPKMTVSPMDRYHLADIVMRADRDPLSLKMNDHAYFSREASRGGRGAGGGGCGCN' A
#
# COMPACT_ATOMS: atom_id res chain seq x y z
N MET A 1 38.58 -17.56 13.97
CA MET A 1 38.53 -16.91 12.63
C MET A 1 37.78 -17.75 11.59
N LYS A 2 38.10 -19.03 11.40
CA LYS A 2 37.41 -19.93 10.44
C LYS A 2 35.89 -20.04 10.64
N ILE A 3 35.44 -20.13 11.89
CA ILE A 3 34.00 -20.22 12.27
C ILE A 3 33.26 -18.91 11.95
N LEU A 4 33.93 -17.77 12.13
CA LEU A 4 33.35 -16.46 11.82
C LEU A 4 33.17 -16.30 10.30
N LEU A 5 34.13 -16.80 9.53
CA LEU A 5 34.07 -16.81 8.06
C LEU A 5 32.91 -17.68 7.54
N SER A 6 32.68 -18.85 8.15
CA SER A 6 31.59 -19.75 7.76
C SER A 6 30.20 -19.22 8.10
N VAL A 7 30.06 -18.43 9.17
CA VAL A 7 28.78 -17.78 9.53
C VAL A 7 28.44 -16.66 8.55
N ILE A 8 29.44 -15.89 8.11
CA ILE A 8 29.27 -14.80 7.15
C ILE A 8 28.88 -15.32 5.76
N THR A 9 29.47 -16.44 5.31
CA THR A 9 29.10 -17.03 4.02
C THR A 9 27.69 -17.63 4.05
N LEU A 10 27.28 -18.23 5.17
CA LEU A 10 25.93 -18.75 5.33
C LEU A 10 24.87 -17.64 5.33
N SER A 11 25.12 -16.50 5.98
CA SER A 11 24.16 -15.38 6.01
C SER A 11 23.98 -14.73 4.64
N LEU A 12 25.04 -14.60 3.84
CA LEU A 12 24.99 -14.04 2.48
C LEU A 12 24.10 -14.87 1.52
N SER A 13 23.92 -16.15 1.81
CA SER A 13 23.11 -17.07 1.01
C SER A 13 21.61 -16.77 1.09
N PHE A 14 21.16 -16.17 2.20
CA PHE A 14 19.76 -15.83 2.43
C PHE A 14 19.32 -14.51 1.78
N LEU A 15 20.25 -13.68 1.31
CA LEU A 15 19.92 -12.39 0.66
C LEU A 15 19.54 -12.54 -0.82
N GLY A 16 19.68 -13.73 -1.42
CA GLY A 16 19.40 -13.99 -2.84
C GLY A 16 17.92 -13.97 -3.24
N GLY A 17 16.98 -13.90 -2.28
CA GLY A 17 15.54 -13.88 -2.55
C GLY A 17 15.00 -12.52 -3.01
N CYS A 18 15.74 -11.43 -2.79
CA CYS A 18 15.33 -10.09 -3.19
C CYS A 18 15.80 -9.77 -4.62
N THR A 19 15.29 -10.49 -5.61
CA THR A 19 15.55 -10.11 -7.01
C THR A 19 14.72 -8.86 -7.37
N PRO A 20 15.35 -7.77 -7.85
CA PRO A 20 14.62 -6.60 -8.37
C PRO A 20 13.94 -6.88 -9.73
N LYS A 21 14.04 -8.12 -10.24
CA LYS A 21 13.30 -8.59 -11.40
C LYS A 21 11.81 -8.65 -11.04
N MET A 22 11.12 -7.54 -11.27
CA MET A 22 9.67 -7.52 -11.36
C MET A 22 9.27 -8.58 -12.39
N THR A 23 8.50 -9.58 -11.97
CA THR A 23 8.04 -10.70 -12.81
C THR A 23 7.19 -10.26 -14.00
N VAL A 24 6.70 -9.03 -13.97
CA VAL A 24 5.84 -8.41 -14.98
C VAL A 24 6.34 -6.98 -15.20
N SER A 25 6.55 -6.59 -16.46
CA SER A 25 6.99 -5.22 -16.78
C SER A 25 5.90 -4.21 -16.37
N PRO A 26 6.26 -2.94 -16.07
CA PRO A 26 5.27 -1.93 -15.72
C PRO A 26 4.17 -1.73 -16.79
N MET A 27 4.51 -1.92 -18.07
CA MET A 27 3.57 -1.79 -19.19
C MET A 27 2.64 -3.00 -19.32
N ASP A 28 3.13 -4.20 -19.01
CA ASP A 28 2.30 -5.41 -19.01
C ASP A 28 1.25 -5.34 -17.89
N ARG A 29 1.57 -4.70 -16.75
CA ARG A 29 0.60 -4.48 -15.67
C ARG A 29 -0.62 -3.68 -16.10
N TYR A 30 -0.46 -2.76 -17.07
CA TYR A 30 -1.59 -2.01 -17.61
C TYR A 30 -2.59 -2.94 -18.31
N HIS A 31 -2.10 -3.97 -19.01
CA HIS A 31 -2.95 -4.93 -19.72
C HIS A 31 -3.64 -5.92 -18.76
N LEU A 32 -3.05 -6.14 -17.58
CA LEU A 32 -3.62 -6.97 -16.52
C LEU A 32 -4.53 -6.19 -15.56
N ALA A 33 -4.58 -4.85 -15.65
CA ALA A 33 -5.38 -4.02 -14.76
C ALA A 33 -6.85 -4.00 -15.20
N ASP A 34 -7.66 -4.86 -14.58
CA ASP A 34 -9.12 -4.86 -14.75
C ASP A 34 -9.75 -3.63 -14.04
N ILE A 35 -10.85 -3.13 -14.59
CA ILE A 35 -11.72 -2.12 -13.97
C ILE A 35 -12.14 -2.53 -12.55
N VAL A 36 -12.30 -3.84 -12.30
CA VAL A 36 -12.60 -4.38 -10.96
C VAL A 36 -11.51 -4.06 -9.92
N MET A 37 -10.26 -3.92 -10.34
CA MET A 37 -9.13 -3.62 -9.45
C MET A 37 -8.97 -2.11 -9.16
N ARG A 38 -9.74 -1.25 -9.83
CA ARG A 38 -9.71 0.19 -9.59
C ARG A 38 -10.25 0.52 -8.20
N ALA A 39 -9.44 1.18 -7.39
CA ALA A 39 -9.83 1.61 -6.05
C ALA A 39 -11.01 2.60 -6.05
N ASP A 40 -11.20 3.34 -7.14
CA ASP A 40 -12.24 4.34 -7.36
C ASP A 40 -13.42 3.82 -8.20
N ARG A 41 -13.48 2.50 -8.48
CA ARG A 41 -14.51 1.90 -9.35
C ARG A 41 -15.93 2.20 -8.90
N ASP A 42 -16.16 2.17 -7.58
CA ASP A 42 -17.47 2.40 -6.99
C ASP A 42 -17.43 3.59 -6.01
N PRO A 43 -18.01 4.74 -6.39
CA PRO A 43 -18.02 5.93 -5.55
C PRO A 43 -18.88 5.74 -4.29
N LEU A 44 -19.88 4.86 -4.29
CA LEU A 44 -20.69 4.58 -3.11
C LEU A 44 -19.87 3.77 -2.10
N SER A 45 -19.24 2.67 -2.53
CA SER A 45 -18.35 1.88 -1.67
C SER A 45 -17.21 2.73 -1.12
N LEU A 46 -16.65 3.65 -1.92
CA LEU A 46 -15.58 4.54 -1.47
C LEU A 46 -16.07 5.47 -0.35
N LYS A 47 -17.24 6.09 -0.52
CA LYS A 47 -17.87 6.93 0.52
C LYS A 47 -18.25 6.15 1.78
N MET A 48 -18.73 4.92 1.64
CA MET A 48 -19.08 4.06 2.78
C MET A 48 -17.83 3.63 3.56
N ASN A 49 -16.75 3.31 2.86
CA ASN A 49 -15.46 2.99 3.49
C ASN A 49 -14.88 4.21 4.22
N ASP A 50 -14.91 5.38 3.58
CA ASP A 50 -14.52 6.64 4.22
C ASP A 50 -15.39 6.91 5.46
N HIS A 51 -16.71 6.75 5.36
CA HIS A 51 -17.60 6.89 6.51
C HIS A 51 -17.23 5.92 7.64
N ALA A 52 -17.05 4.64 7.36
CA ALA A 52 -16.66 3.65 8.36
C ALA A 52 -15.28 3.96 8.99
N TYR A 53 -14.33 4.43 8.19
CA TYR A 53 -12.97 4.78 8.62
C TYR A 53 -12.98 6.00 9.55
N PHE A 54 -13.61 7.10 9.13
CA PHE A 54 -13.66 8.35 9.90
C PHE A 54 -14.69 8.34 11.04
N SER A 55 -15.66 7.41 11.03
CA SER A 55 -16.60 7.24 12.15
C SER A 55 -16.00 6.43 13.29
N ARG A 56 -15.04 5.53 13.03
CA ARG A 56 -14.39 4.71 14.07
C ARG A 56 -13.33 5.47 14.85
N GLU A 57 -12.63 6.37 14.19
CA GLU A 57 -11.69 7.28 14.81
C GLU A 57 -12.22 8.69 14.57
N ALA A 58 -12.92 9.29 15.54
CA ALA A 58 -13.37 10.69 15.48
C ALA A 58 -12.18 11.69 15.48
N SER A 59 -11.15 11.42 14.68
CA SER A 59 -9.78 11.87 14.89
C SER A 59 -9.37 12.98 13.95
N ARG A 60 -9.98 13.16 12.77
CA ARG A 60 -9.92 14.39 11.92
C ARG A 60 -10.72 14.17 10.63
N GLY A 61 -11.34 15.24 10.13
CA GLY A 61 -12.22 15.27 8.94
C GLY A 61 -11.70 14.43 7.76
N GLY A 62 -12.64 13.78 7.07
CA GLY A 62 -12.36 12.80 6.03
C GLY A 62 -11.50 13.30 4.87
N ARG A 63 -11.19 12.40 3.92
CA ARG A 63 -10.27 12.62 2.77
C ARG A 63 -10.53 13.88 1.92
N GLY A 64 -11.67 14.56 2.12
CA GLY A 64 -11.97 15.87 1.55
C GLY A 64 -12.89 16.74 2.43
N ALA A 65 -12.99 16.48 3.73
CA ALA A 65 -13.76 17.34 4.63
C ALA A 65 -12.90 18.53 5.06
N GLY A 66 -12.95 19.59 4.26
CA GLY A 66 -12.85 20.92 4.83
C GLY A 66 -13.85 21.03 5.99
N GLY A 67 -13.35 21.32 7.19
CA GLY A 67 -14.15 21.88 8.27
C GLY A 67 -15.18 20.95 8.93
N GLY A 68 -14.73 19.86 9.57
CA GLY A 68 -15.51 19.15 10.59
C GLY A 68 -15.38 19.73 12.00
N GLY A 69 -14.91 20.98 12.13
CA GLY A 69 -14.80 21.73 13.38
C GLY A 69 -14.78 23.22 13.09
N CYS A 70 -15.74 23.97 13.66
CA CYS A 70 -15.91 25.43 13.59
C CYS A 70 -15.99 26.11 12.20
N GLY A 71 -15.58 25.47 11.10
CA GLY A 71 -15.79 26.01 9.76
C GLY A 71 -15.06 27.33 9.45
N CYS A 72 -13.88 27.57 10.03
CA CYS A 72 -13.03 28.69 9.63
C CYS A 72 -12.01 28.25 8.56
N ASN A 73 -12.27 28.61 7.31
CA ASN A 73 -11.27 29.25 6.43
C ASN A 73 -11.82 30.64 6.11
#